data_AF-V1H3U3-F1
#
_entry.id   AF-V1H3U3-F1
#
_cell.length_a   1.000
_cell.length_b   1.000
_cell.length_c   1.000
_cell.angle_alpha   90.00
_cell.angle_beta   90.00
_cell.angle_gamma   90.00
#
_symmetry.space_group_name_H-M   'P 1'
#
loop_
_entity.id
_entity.type
_entity.pdbx_description
1 polymer ?
#
loop_
_entity_poly.entity_id
_entity_poly.type
_entity_poly.pdbx_seq_one_letter_code
_entity_poly.pdbx_strand_id
1 'polypeptide(L)'
;MIPEKRIIRRIQSGGCAIHCQDCSISQLCIPFTLNEHELDQLDNIIERKKPIQKGQTLFKAGDELKSLYAIRSGTIKSYTITEQGDEQITGFHLAGDLVGFDAIGSGHHPSFAQALETSMVCEIPFETLDDLSGKMPNLRQQMMRLMSGEIKGDQDMILLLSKKNAEERLAAFIYNLSRRFAQRGFSPREFRLTMTRGDIGNYLGLTVETISRLLGRFQKSGMLAVKGKYITIENSDALAALAGHTRNVA
;
A
#
# COMPACT_ATOMS: atom_id res chain seq x y z
N MET A 1 -46.98 -22.13 7.65
CA MET A 1 -46.80 -21.16 6.55
C MET A 1 -46.22 -19.89 7.15
N ILE A 2 -44.90 -19.72 7.03
CA ILE A 2 -44.14 -18.55 7.51
C ILE A 2 -44.00 -17.62 6.30
N PRO A 3 -44.34 -16.31 6.38
CA PRO A 3 -44.22 -15.43 5.23
C PRO A 3 -42.75 -15.00 5.06
N GLU A 4 -42.21 -15.20 3.86
CA GLU A 4 -40.89 -14.74 3.43
C GLU A 4 -40.78 -13.22 3.53
N LYS A 5 -39.83 -12.73 4.34
CA LYS A 5 -39.40 -11.33 4.32
C LYS A 5 -38.60 -11.07 3.04
N ARG A 6 -39.25 -10.42 2.08
CA ARG A 6 -38.66 -9.85 0.87
C ARG A 6 -37.52 -8.89 1.24
N ILE A 7 -36.28 -9.27 0.96
CA ILE A 7 -35.11 -8.39 1.07
C ILE A 7 -35.22 -7.33 -0.03
N ILE A 8 -35.59 -6.11 0.36
CA ILE A 8 -35.64 -4.96 -0.56
C ILE A 8 -34.19 -4.51 -0.78
N ARG A 9 -33.59 -4.93 -1.90
CA ARG A 9 -32.35 -4.31 -2.41
C ARG A 9 -32.66 -2.86 -2.78
N ARG A 10 -32.16 -1.91 -1.99
CA ARG A 10 -32.15 -0.49 -2.36
C ARG A 10 -31.17 -0.30 -3.51
N ILE A 11 -31.69 -0.16 -4.71
CA ILE A 11 -30.94 0.37 -5.86
C ILE A 11 -30.92 1.89 -5.69
N GLN A 12 -29.76 2.46 -5.38
CA GLN A 12 -29.54 3.90 -5.48
C GLN A 12 -28.55 4.20 -6.62
N SER A 13 -29.05 4.97 -7.57
CA SER A 13 -28.38 5.49 -8.75
C SER A 13 -27.66 6.79 -8.41
N GLY A 14 -26.32 6.83 -8.58
CA GLY A 14 -25.54 8.07 -8.54
C GLY A 14 -24.09 7.92 -8.03
N GLY A 15 -23.27 7.14 -8.75
CA GLY A 15 -21.86 6.90 -8.41
C GLY A 15 -21.62 5.46 -7.93
N CYS A 16 -20.66 4.77 -8.53
CA CYS A 16 -20.30 3.40 -8.15
C CYS A 16 -19.53 3.42 -6.82
N ALA A 17 -20.24 3.67 -5.71
CA ALA A 17 -19.69 3.63 -4.37
C ALA A 17 -19.73 2.19 -3.86
N ILE A 18 -18.59 1.50 -3.94
CA ILE A 18 -18.45 0.16 -3.36
C ILE A 18 -18.32 0.31 -1.85
N HIS A 19 -19.21 -0.36 -1.10
CA HIS A 19 -19.17 -0.41 0.36
C HIS A 19 -18.04 -1.33 0.85
N CYS A 20 -17.59 -1.17 2.09
CA CYS A 20 -16.53 -2.00 2.69
C CYS A 20 -16.94 -3.47 2.78
N GLN A 21 -18.23 -3.76 2.92
CA GLN A 21 -18.81 -5.11 2.83
C GLN A 21 -18.48 -5.82 1.51
N ASP A 22 -18.55 -5.07 0.40
CA ASP A 22 -18.31 -5.57 -0.95
C ASP A 22 -16.86 -5.33 -1.41
N CYS A 23 -15.99 -4.88 -0.50
CA CYS A 23 -14.60 -4.57 -0.81
C CYS A 23 -13.76 -5.84 -0.79
N SER A 24 -13.26 -6.24 -1.97
CA SER A 24 -12.35 -7.38 -2.13
C SER A 24 -11.02 -7.27 -1.36
N ILE A 25 -10.70 -6.09 -0.81
CA ILE A 25 -9.47 -5.80 -0.08
C ILE A 25 -9.73 -5.61 1.42
N SER A 26 -10.98 -5.79 1.89
CA SER A 26 -11.36 -5.65 3.31
C SER A 26 -10.50 -6.52 4.24
N GLN A 27 -10.04 -7.68 3.77
CA GLN A 27 -9.19 -8.61 4.51
C GLN A 27 -7.77 -8.09 4.83
N LEU A 28 -7.31 -7.06 4.11
CA LEU A 28 -5.99 -6.46 4.29
C LEU A 28 -6.09 -5.03 4.84
N CYS A 29 -7.30 -4.54 5.10
CA CYS A 29 -7.57 -3.15 5.43
C CYS A 29 -8.11 -3.02 6.88
N ILE A 30 -8.64 -1.86 7.24
CA ILE A 30 -9.24 -1.57 8.55
C ILE A 30 -10.35 -2.55 8.96
N PRO A 31 -11.29 -2.98 8.09
CA PRO A 31 -12.42 -3.78 8.55
C PRO A 31 -12.11 -5.26 8.85
N PHE A 32 -10.87 -5.73 8.68
CA PHE A 32 -10.54 -7.17 8.70
C PHE A 32 -11.05 -7.94 9.93
N THR A 33 -11.01 -7.32 11.11
CA THR A 33 -11.40 -7.96 12.38
C THR A 33 -12.77 -7.54 12.89
N LEU A 34 -13.52 -6.76 12.11
CA LEU A 34 -14.80 -6.20 12.55
C LEU A 34 -15.95 -7.18 12.31
N ASN A 35 -16.92 -7.18 13.22
CA ASN A 35 -18.20 -7.83 12.97
C ASN A 35 -19.08 -6.98 12.04
N GLU A 36 -20.21 -7.51 11.56
CA GLU A 36 -21.10 -6.82 10.60
C GLU A 36 -21.59 -5.46 11.10
N HIS A 37 -21.94 -5.33 12.38
CA HIS A 37 -22.40 -4.06 12.95
C HIS A 37 -21.27 -3.03 13.07
N GLU A 38 -20.10 -3.47 13.52
CA GLU A 38 -18.88 -2.65 13.57
C GLU A 38 -18.47 -2.16 12.17
N LEU A 39 -18.59 -3.04 11.17
CA LEU A 39 -18.33 -2.73 9.77
C LEU A 39 -19.28 -1.64 9.26
N ASP A 40 -20.58 -1.74 9.55
CA ASP A 40 -21.57 -0.73 9.15
C ASP A 40 -21.27 0.64 9.78
N GLN A 41 -20.90 0.64 11.06
CA GLN A 41 -20.52 1.88 11.75
C GLN A 41 -19.29 2.53 11.12
N LEU A 42 -18.27 1.74 10.79
CA LEU A 42 -17.10 2.23 10.07
C LEU A 42 -17.47 2.73 8.67
N ASP A 43 -18.27 1.96 7.93
CA ASP A 43 -18.63 2.27 6.53
C ASP A 43 -19.39 3.61 6.40
N ASN A 44 -20.18 3.96 7.42
CA ASN A 44 -20.93 5.21 7.50
C ASN A 44 -20.06 6.46 7.66
N ILE A 45 -18.83 6.33 8.18
CA ILE A 45 -17.92 7.47 8.35
C ILE A 45 -16.97 7.63 7.15
N ILE A 46 -16.94 6.66 6.24
CA ILE A 46 -16.03 6.67 5.09
C ILE A 46 -16.54 7.61 4.00
N GLU A 47 -15.75 8.62 3.70
CA GLU A 47 -15.95 9.50 2.56
C GLU A 47 -15.35 8.88 1.29
N ARG A 48 -16.22 8.56 0.33
CA ARG A 48 -15.82 8.02 -0.98
C ARG A 48 -15.74 9.15 -1.99
N LYS A 49 -14.55 9.73 -2.14
CA LYS A 49 -14.31 10.84 -3.06
C LYS A 49 -14.07 10.36 -4.50
N LYS A 50 -14.02 11.33 -5.43
CA LYS A 50 -13.70 11.07 -6.83
C LYS A 50 -12.29 10.45 -6.95
N PRO A 51 -12.02 9.63 -8.00
CA PRO A 51 -10.70 9.08 -8.22
C PRO A 51 -9.63 10.17 -8.32
N ILE A 52 -8.52 9.94 -7.62
CA ILE A 52 -7.33 10.79 -7.65
C ILE A 52 -6.56 10.47 -8.93
N GLN A 53 -6.25 11.48 -9.73
CA GLN A 53 -5.52 11.27 -10.97
C GLN A 53 -4.03 11.13 -10.72
N LYS A 54 -3.34 10.46 -11.65
CA LYS A 54 -1.88 10.35 -11.62
C LYS A 54 -1.22 11.73 -11.44
N GLY A 55 -0.32 11.83 -10.47
CA GLY A 55 0.42 13.05 -10.14
C GLY A 55 -0.30 13.98 -9.15
N GLN A 56 -1.57 13.72 -8.81
CA GLN A 56 -2.25 14.48 -7.76
C GLN A 56 -1.84 14.00 -6.37
N THR A 57 -1.75 14.95 -5.44
CA THR A 57 -1.41 14.70 -4.04
C THR A 57 -2.67 14.51 -3.21
N LEU A 58 -2.64 13.56 -2.27
CA LEU A 58 -3.68 13.39 -1.25
C LEU A 58 -3.56 14.49 -0.19
N PHE A 59 -2.33 14.70 0.30
CA PHE A 59 -1.95 15.73 1.25
C PHE A 59 -0.48 16.11 1.03
N LYS A 60 -0.09 17.24 1.59
CA LYS A 60 1.28 17.77 1.56
C LYS A 60 1.89 17.76 2.94
N ALA A 61 3.22 17.77 3.01
CA ALA A 61 3.91 17.98 4.27
C ALA A 61 3.51 19.35 4.86
N GLY A 62 3.15 19.35 6.13
CA GLY A 62 2.64 20.51 6.88
C GLY A 62 1.12 20.65 6.90
N ASP A 63 0.38 19.90 6.08
CA ASP A 63 -1.09 19.92 6.15
C ASP A 63 -1.58 19.32 7.48
N GLU A 64 -2.65 19.89 8.03
CA GLU A 64 -3.33 19.36 9.23
C GLU A 64 -3.91 17.96 8.97
N LEU A 65 -3.79 17.06 9.95
CA LEU A 65 -4.40 15.73 9.90
C LEU A 65 -5.91 15.83 10.05
N LYS A 66 -6.62 15.72 8.93
CA LYS A 66 -8.09 15.63 8.90
C LYS A 66 -8.58 14.19 8.78
N SER A 67 -7.90 13.42 7.94
CA SER A 67 -8.34 12.09 7.56
C SER A 67 -7.16 11.16 7.34
N LEU A 68 -7.37 9.88 7.58
CA LEU A 68 -6.52 8.80 7.06
C LEU A 68 -7.08 8.32 5.71
N TYR A 69 -6.20 7.79 4.87
CA TYR A 69 -6.57 7.39 3.51
C TYR A 69 -6.29 5.91 3.31
N ALA A 70 -7.36 5.12 3.16
CA ALA A 70 -7.24 3.72 2.75
C ALA A 70 -7.26 3.62 1.22
N ILE A 71 -6.26 2.96 0.64
CA ILE A 71 -6.17 2.82 -0.81
C ILE A 71 -7.15 1.73 -1.26
N ARG A 72 -8.15 2.09 -2.06
CA ARG A 72 -9.10 1.12 -2.62
C ARG A 72 -8.56 0.45 -3.89
N SER A 73 -7.90 1.24 -4.73
CA SER A 73 -7.24 0.79 -5.96
C SER A 73 -6.15 1.79 -6.38
N GLY A 74 -5.20 1.32 -7.19
CA GLY A 74 -4.07 2.11 -7.66
C GLY A 74 -2.87 2.05 -6.70
N THR A 75 -1.94 2.98 -6.92
CA THR A 75 -0.66 3.06 -6.20
C THR A 75 -0.38 4.50 -5.78
N ILE A 76 0.10 4.69 -4.56
CA ILE A 76 0.49 5.98 -4.00
C ILE A 76 1.94 5.88 -3.52
N LYS A 77 2.73 6.95 -3.71
CA LYS A 77 4.02 7.09 -3.04
C LYS A 77 3.90 8.07 -1.87
N SER A 78 4.63 7.78 -0.79
CA SER A 78 4.95 8.76 0.25
C SER A 78 6.38 9.25 0.07
N TYR A 79 6.60 10.54 0.26
CA TYR A 79 7.93 11.14 0.16
C TYR A 79 8.09 12.38 1.05
N THR A 80 9.33 12.74 1.34
CA THR A 80 9.71 14.01 1.97
C THR A 80 10.60 14.82 1.04
N ILE A 81 10.85 16.08 1.38
CA ILE A 81 11.75 16.96 0.64
C ILE A 81 12.88 17.35 1.59
N THR A 82 14.13 17.16 1.16
CA THR A 82 15.32 17.56 1.94
C THR A 82 15.47 19.08 1.98
N GLU A 83 16.34 19.60 2.85
CA GLU A 83 16.67 21.03 2.89
C GLU A 83 17.21 21.57 1.55
N GLN A 84 17.80 20.70 0.72
CA GLN A 84 18.33 21.03 -0.59
C GLN A 84 17.28 20.97 -1.71
N GLY A 85 16.05 20.57 -1.38
CA GLY A 85 14.94 20.47 -2.34
C GLY A 85 14.82 19.10 -3.02
N ASP A 86 15.59 18.10 -2.59
CA ASP A 86 15.54 16.77 -3.18
C ASP A 86 14.38 15.95 -2.61
N GLU A 87 13.63 15.28 -3.50
CA GLU A 87 12.61 14.31 -3.11
C GLU A 87 13.27 13.04 -2.56
N GLN A 88 12.78 12.54 -1.41
CA GLN A 88 13.13 11.21 -0.90
C GLN A 88 11.83 10.41 -0.65
N ILE A 89 11.62 9.38 -1.45
CA ILE A 89 10.51 8.44 -1.30
C ILE A 89 10.77 7.58 -0.07
N THR A 90 9.76 7.51 0.78
CA THR A 90 9.75 6.74 2.03
C THR A 90 8.88 5.49 1.93
N GLY A 91 7.94 5.43 0.98
CA GLY A 91 7.10 4.24 0.83
C GLY A 91 6.30 4.20 -0.47
N PHE A 92 5.95 2.98 -0.88
CA PHE A 92 4.96 2.70 -1.91
C PHE A 92 3.79 1.94 -1.32
N HIS A 93 2.60 2.50 -1.54
CA HIS A 93 1.34 2.05 -0.97
C HIS A 93 0.44 1.53 -2.08
N LEU A 94 -0.12 0.35 -1.87
CA LEU A 94 -0.99 -0.40 -2.76
C LEU A 94 -2.39 -0.50 -2.15
N ALA A 95 -3.34 -1.02 -2.92
CA ALA A 95 -4.70 -1.27 -2.44
C ALA A 95 -4.72 -2.02 -1.09
N GLY A 96 -5.45 -1.52 -0.11
CA GLY A 96 -5.56 -2.07 1.25
C GLY A 96 -4.64 -1.42 2.27
N ASP A 97 -3.57 -0.77 1.82
CA ASP A 97 -2.72 -0.01 2.72
C ASP A 97 -3.41 1.30 3.13
N LEU A 98 -2.96 1.80 4.28
CA LEU A 98 -3.37 3.06 4.86
C LEU A 98 -2.23 4.06 4.78
N VAL A 99 -2.58 5.32 4.53
CA VAL A 99 -1.64 6.42 4.41
C VAL A 99 -2.07 7.53 5.37
N GLY A 100 -1.09 8.09 6.11
CA GLY A 100 -1.30 9.21 7.04
C GLY A 100 -1.09 8.87 8.52
N PHE A 101 -0.65 7.66 8.87
CA PHE A 101 -0.36 7.29 10.26
C PHE A 101 0.76 8.14 10.89
N ASP A 102 1.74 8.54 10.09
CA ASP A 102 2.86 9.41 10.47
C ASP A 102 2.42 10.80 10.96
N ALA A 103 1.20 11.23 10.62
CA ALA A 103 0.62 12.49 11.03
C ALA A 103 -0.03 12.47 12.43
N ILE A 104 -0.34 11.29 12.97
CA ILE A 104 -1.10 11.15 14.23
C ILE A 104 -0.36 11.78 15.41
N GLY A 105 0.96 11.60 15.48
CA GLY A 105 1.76 12.05 16.62
C GLY A 105 1.86 13.58 16.75
N SER A 106 1.79 14.32 15.65
CA SER A 106 1.94 15.79 15.59
C SER A 106 0.65 16.52 15.21
N GLY A 107 -0.39 15.79 14.80
CA GLY A 107 -1.60 16.34 14.18
C GLY A 107 -1.37 16.96 12.79
N HIS A 108 -0.20 16.76 12.18
CA HIS A 108 0.17 17.33 10.88
C HIS A 108 0.95 16.31 10.06
N HIS A 109 0.69 16.24 8.76
CA HIS A 109 1.39 15.35 7.84
C HIS A 109 2.87 15.73 7.74
N PRO A 110 3.83 14.87 8.14
CA PRO A 110 5.25 15.17 7.98
C PRO A 110 5.74 14.87 6.54
N SER A 111 4.95 14.13 5.76
CA SER A 111 5.28 13.68 4.41
C SER A 111 4.23 14.12 3.39
N PHE A 112 4.57 13.99 2.11
CA PHE A 112 3.64 14.11 0.99
C PHE A 112 3.12 12.72 0.61
N ALA A 113 1.89 12.65 0.12
CA ALA A 113 1.35 11.44 -0.50
C ALA A 113 0.83 11.76 -1.92
N GLN A 114 1.34 11.08 -2.95
CA GLN A 114 1.01 11.34 -4.35
C GLN A 114 0.64 10.08 -5.13
N ALA A 115 -0.41 10.16 -5.93
CA ALA A 115 -0.86 9.05 -6.77
C ALA A 115 0.08 8.81 -7.96
N LEU A 116 0.52 7.57 -8.15
CA LEU A 116 1.40 7.16 -9.27
C LEU A 116 0.62 6.68 -10.51
N GLU A 117 -0.67 6.40 -10.32
CA GLU A 117 -1.67 6.10 -11.34
C GLU A 117 -3.03 6.64 -10.89
N THR A 118 -4.07 6.48 -11.70
CA THR A 118 -5.42 6.83 -11.24
C THR A 118 -5.82 5.89 -10.11
N SER A 119 -6.05 6.45 -8.94
CA SER A 119 -6.27 5.71 -7.68
C SER A 119 -7.63 6.06 -7.07
N MET A 120 -8.29 5.06 -6.50
CA MET A 120 -9.47 5.27 -5.65
C MET A 120 -9.03 5.18 -4.19
N VAL A 121 -9.50 6.13 -3.37
CA VAL A 121 -9.19 6.17 -1.94
C VAL A 121 -10.46 6.33 -1.12
N CYS A 122 -10.47 5.66 0.03
CA CYS A 122 -11.47 5.85 1.07
C CYS A 122 -10.87 6.84 2.08
N GLU A 123 -11.48 8.02 2.18
CA GLU A 123 -11.07 9.03 3.16
C GLU A 123 -11.83 8.80 4.46
N ILE A 124 -11.10 8.75 5.56
CA ILE A 124 -11.61 8.32 6.87
C ILE A 124 -11.29 9.43 7.86
N PRO A 125 -12.29 10.24 8.26
CA PRO A 125 -12.08 11.34 9.21
C PRO A 125 -11.44 10.84 10.49
N PHE A 126 -10.28 11.39 10.85
CA PHE A 126 -9.44 10.84 11.91
C PHE A 126 -10.09 10.97 13.28
N GLU A 127 -10.68 12.13 13.61
CA GLU A 127 -11.37 12.33 14.89
C GLU A 127 -12.52 11.35 15.08
N THR A 128 -13.33 11.13 14.03
CA THR A 128 -14.44 10.18 14.10
C THR A 128 -13.95 8.73 14.18
N LEU A 129 -12.84 8.41 13.50
CA LEU A 129 -12.22 7.09 13.58
C LEU A 129 -11.65 6.83 14.99
N ASP A 130 -11.01 7.82 15.60
CA ASP A 130 -10.44 7.73 16.95
C ASP A 130 -11.55 7.51 17.99
N ASP A 131 -12.62 8.33 17.93
CA ASP A 131 -13.83 8.18 18.75
C ASP A 131 -14.46 6.79 18.61
N LEU A 132 -14.51 6.27 17.37
CA LEU A 132 -15.05 4.95 17.08
C LEU A 132 -14.14 3.85 17.63
N SER A 133 -12.82 4.02 17.55
CA SER A 133 -11.83 3.09 18.10
C SER A 133 -11.92 3.00 19.63
N GLY A 134 -12.30 4.08 20.31
CA GLY A 134 -12.61 4.08 21.73
C GLY A 134 -13.78 3.17 22.10
N LYS A 135 -14.77 3.07 21.19
CA LYS A 135 -16.02 2.29 21.37
C LYS A 135 -15.92 0.86 20.84
N MET A 136 -15.01 0.61 19.91
CA MET A 136 -14.86 -0.67 19.18
C MET A 136 -13.47 -1.28 19.41
N PRO A 137 -13.32 -2.21 20.38
CA PRO A 137 -12.03 -2.81 20.72
C PRO A 137 -11.33 -3.50 19.53
N ASN A 138 -12.10 -4.15 18.66
CA ASN A 138 -11.57 -4.82 17.47
C ASN A 138 -10.96 -3.82 16.47
N LEU A 139 -11.59 -2.66 16.30
CA LEU A 139 -11.09 -1.59 15.45
C LEU A 139 -9.79 -1.01 16.01
N ARG A 140 -9.77 -0.70 17.31
CA ARG A 140 -8.55 -0.22 17.98
C ARG A 140 -7.41 -1.23 17.85
N GLN A 141 -7.68 -2.51 18.08
CA GLN A 141 -6.66 -3.55 17.93
C GLN A 141 -6.15 -3.63 16.49
N GLN A 142 -7.03 -3.48 15.50
CA GLN A 142 -6.63 -3.48 14.10
C GLN A 142 -5.80 -2.24 13.72
N MET A 143 -6.15 -1.05 14.20
CA MET A 143 -5.32 0.15 14.03
C MET A 143 -3.91 -0.05 14.60
N MET A 144 -3.80 -0.60 15.81
CA MET A 144 -2.50 -0.91 16.42
C MET A 144 -1.69 -1.93 15.60
N ARG A 145 -2.35 -2.95 15.04
CA ARG A 145 -1.69 -3.94 14.17
C ARG A 145 -1.18 -3.31 12.87
N LEU A 146 -1.96 -2.40 12.28
CA LEU A 146 -1.59 -1.70 11.06
C LEU A 146 -0.38 -0.78 11.28
N MET A 147 -0.40 0.03 12.35
CA MET A 147 0.75 0.85 12.75
C MET A 147 1.99 0.00 13.07
N SER A 148 1.81 -1.12 13.78
CA SER A 148 2.92 -2.05 14.06
C SER A 148 3.49 -2.67 12.77
N GLY A 149 2.64 -2.91 11.76
CA GLY A 149 3.05 -3.39 10.45
C GLY A 149 3.90 -2.38 9.69
N GLU A 150 3.53 -1.09 9.75
CA GLU A 150 4.29 0.00 9.15
C GLU A 150 5.66 0.17 9.80
N ILE A 151 5.72 0.20 11.14
CA ILE A 151 7.00 0.26 11.89
C ILE A 151 7.92 -0.90 11.49
N LYS A 152 7.37 -2.11 11.38
CA LYS A 152 8.15 -3.28 10.93
C LYS A 152 8.65 -3.10 9.50
N GLY A 153 7.82 -2.58 8.60
CA GLY A 153 8.20 -2.29 7.21
C GLY A 153 9.35 -1.28 7.14
N ASP A 154 9.32 -0.23 7.96
CA ASP A 154 10.37 0.78 8.03
C ASP A 154 11.69 0.19 8.58
N GLN A 155 11.61 -0.68 9.59
CA GLN A 155 12.78 -1.40 10.11
C GLN A 155 13.40 -2.32 9.05
N ASP A 156 12.58 -3.05 8.29
CA ASP A 156 13.03 -3.89 7.18
C ASP A 156 13.71 -3.02 6.08
N MET A 157 13.19 -1.81 5.83
CA MET A 157 13.78 -0.86 4.89
C MET A 157 15.13 -0.32 5.36
N ILE A 158 15.27 0.03 6.65
CA ILE A 158 16.55 0.44 7.24
C ILE A 158 17.60 -0.68 7.09
N LEU A 159 17.22 -1.92 7.36
CA LEU A 159 18.10 -3.07 7.18
C LEU A 159 18.50 -3.27 5.72
N LEU A 160 17.54 -3.15 4.79
CA LEU A 160 17.78 -3.23 3.35
C LEU A 160 18.79 -2.17 2.89
N LEU A 161 18.62 -0.92 3.32
CA LEU A 161 19.54 0.16 2.95
C LEU A 161 20.91 0.05 3.64
N SER A 162 20.99 -0.55 4.82
CA SER A 162 22.24 -0.61 5.60
C SER A 162 23.11 -1.83 5.28
N LYS A 163 22.50 -2.97 4.93
CA LYS A 163 23.21 -4.25 4.83
C LYS A 163 23.21 -4.88 3.45
N LYS A 164 22.26 -4.52 2.58
CA LYS A 164 22.15 -5.11 1.24
C LYS A 164 22.91 -4.28 0.22
N ASN A 165 23.56 -4.96 -0.72
CA ASN A 165 24.14 -4.34 -1.91
C ASN A 165 23.04 -4.02 -2.96
N ALA A 166 23.39 -3.29 -4.02
CA ALA A 166 22.41 -2.84 -5.03
C ALA A 166 21.60 -3.98 -5.67
N GLU A 167 22.23 -5.12 -5.93
CA GLU A 167 21.59 -6.29 -6.54
C GLU A 167 20.57 -6.92 -5.59
N GLU A 168 20.97 -7.13 -4.33
CA GLU A 168 20.11 -7.66 -3.27
C GLU A 168 18.93 -6.73 -2.94
N ARG A 169 19.15 -5.40 -2.95
CA ARG A 169 18.08 -4.40 -2.72
C ARG A 169 17.00 -4.48 -3.78
N LEU A 170 17.39 -4.54 -5.04
CA LEU A 170 16.43 -4.64 -6.13
C LEU A 170 15.70 -5.99 -6.13
N ALA A 171 16.41 -7.08 -5.84
CA ALA A 171 15.80 -8.41 -5.68
C ALA A 171 14.77 -8.41 -4.55
N ALA A 172 15.13 -7.87 -3.38
CA ALA A 172 14.24 -7.75 -2.22
C ALA A 172 13.02 -6.89 -2.51
N PHE A 173 13.19 -5.76 -3.22
CA PHE A 173 12.09 -4.90 -3.64
C PHE A 173 11.08 -5.64 -4.52
N ILE A 174 11.56 -6.32 -5.58
CA ILE A 174 10.69 -7.08 -6.51
C ILE A 174 10.00 -8.24 -5.79
N TYR A 175 10.73 -8.95 -4.93
CA TYR A 175 10.19 -10.06 -4.14
C TYR A 175 9.12 -9.59 -3.14
N ASN A 176 9.34 -8.48 -2.44
CA ASN A 176 8.35 -7.89 -1.55
C ASN A 176 7.08 -7.50 -2.31
N LEU A 177 7.23 -6.87 -3.47
CA LEU A 177 6.11 -6.45 -4.30
C LEU A 177 5.29 -7.65 -4.81
N SER A 178 5.96 -8.72 -5.25
CA SER A 178 5.32 -10.01 -5.60
C SER A 178 4.46 -10.56 -4.47
N ARG A 179 4.99 -10.61 -3.25
CA ARG A 179 4.25 -11.09 -2.07
C ARG A 179 3.05 -10.21 -1.74
N ARG A 180 3.21 -8.88 -1.82
CA ARG A 180 2.13 -7.93 -1.55
C ARG A 180 1.00 -8.03 -2.58
N PHE A 181 1.33 -8.27 -3.85
CA PHE A 181 0.33 -8.54 -4.89
C PHE A 181 -0.37 -9.88 -4.67
N ALA A 182 0.37 -10.92 -4.30
CA ALA A 182 -0.20 -12.24 -3.99
C ALA A 182 -1.24 -12.18 -2.85
N GLN A 183 -0.93 -11.44 -1.78
CA GLN A 183 -1.86 -11.21 -0.66
C GLN A 183 -3.15 -10.53 -1.11
N ARG A 184 -3.09 -9.69 -2.15
CA ARG A 184 -4.22 -8.98 -2.73
C ARG A 184 -4.96 -9.79 -3.82
N GLY A 185 -4.63 -11.07 -3.98
CA GLY A 185 -5.24 -11.96 -4.95
C GLY A 185 -4.74 -11.80 -6.39
N PHE A 186 -3.65 -11.06 -6.61
CA PHE A 186 -3.01 -10.93 -7.92
C PHE A 186 -1.95 -12.01 -8.13
N SER A 187 -1.48 -12.13 -9.37
CA SER A 187 -0.41 -13.07 -9.71
C SER A 187 0.87 -12.74 -8.93
N PRO A 188 1.43 -13.68 -8.15
CA PRO A 188 2.77 -13.51 -7.57
C PRO A 188 3.85 -13.53 -8.66
N ARG A 189 3.54 -14.11 -9.82
CA ARG A 189 4.50 -14.36 -10.89
C ARG A 189 4.66 -13.16 -11.82
N GLU A 190 3.58 -12.48 -12.16
CA GLU A 190 3.62 -11.39 -13.14
C GLU A 190 2.84 -10.19 -12.63
N PHE A 191 3.50 -9.03 -12.63
CA PHE A 191 2.90 -7.78 -12.20
C PHE A 191 3.57 -6.58 -12.88
N ARG A 192 2.85 -5.46 -12.87
CA ARG A 192 3.31 -4.19 -13.44
C ARG A 192 3.91 -3.32 -12.34
N LEU A 193 5.06 -2.72 -12.63
CA LEU A 193 5.65 -1.66 -11.81
C LEU A 193 4.99 -0.33 -12.15
N THR A 194 4.07 0.13 -11.29
CA THR A 194 3.41 1.44 -11.49
C THR A 194 4.42 2.59 -11.38
N MET A 195 5.29 2.51 -10.38
CA MET A 195 6.40 3.44 -10.16
C MET A 195 7.42 3.43 -11.32
N THR A 196 8.10 4.55 -11.53
CA THR A 196 9.16 4.68 -12.54
C THR A 196 10.48 4.07 -12.04
N ARG A 197 11.44 3.88 -12.94
CA ARG A 197 12.80 3.47 -12.54
C ARG A 197 13.47 4.54 -11.66
N GLY A 198 13.13 5.82 -11.88
CA GLY A 198 13.57 6.92 -11.04
C GLY A 198 13.02 6.82 -9.63
N ASP A 199 11.71 6.59 -9.49
CA ASP A 199 11.06 6.40 -8.18
C ASP A 199 11.68 5.19 -7.43
N ILE A 200 11.88 4.06 -8.12
CA ILE A 200 12.52 2.87 -7.52
C ILE A 200 13.96 3.17 -7.11
N GLY A 201 14.70 3.88 -7.96
CA GLY A 201 16.06 4.28 -7.67
C GLY A 201 16.14 5.18 -6.44
N ASN A 202 15.28 6.19 -6.38
CA ASN A 202 15.16 7.10 -5.26
C ASN A 202 14.83 6.36 -3.95
N TYR A 203 13.85 5.46 -3.99
CA TYR A 203 13.48 4.64 -2.84
C TYR A 203 14.62 3.74 -2.36
N LEU A 204 15.36 3.09 -3.27
CA LEU A 204 16.41 2.12 -2.92
C LEU A 204 17.82 2.73 -2.75
N GLY A 205 17.97 4.03 -2.98
CA GLY A 205 19.27 4.71 -3.04
C GLY A 205 20.15 4.23 -4.21
N LEU A 206 19.55 4.00 -5.38
CA LEU A 206 20.20 3.49 -6.59
C LEU A 206 19.97 4.43 -7.79
N THR A 207 20.92 4.47 -8.72
CA THR A 207 20.73 5.22 -9.97
C THR A 207 19.83 4.47 -10.94
N VAL A 208 19.11 5.19 -11.81
CA VAL A 208 18.27 4.61 -12.88
C VAL A 208 19.09 3.66 -13.78
N GLU A 209 20.34 4.03 -14.06
CA GLU A 209 21.27 3.19 -14.83
C GLU A 209 21.56 1.87 -14.09
N THR A 210 21.82 1.93 -12.78
CA THR A 210 22.09 0.74 -11.96
C THR A 210 20.89 -0.19 -11.94
N ILE A 211 19.67 0.35 -11.74
CA ILE A 211 18.44 -0.43 -11.81
C ILE A 211 18.30 -1.13 -13.17
N SER A 212 18.50 -0.39 -14.26
CA SER A 212 18.37 -0.92 -15.62
C SER A 212 19.39 -2.03 -15.91
N ARG A 213 20.64 -1.85 -15.48
CA ARG A 213 21.71 -2.84 -15.60
C ARG A 213 21.41 -4.12 -14.81
N LEU A 214 20.91 -3.99 -13.58
CA LEU A 214 20.58 -5.13 -12.72
C LEU A 214 19.40 -5.93 -13.28
N LEU A 215 18.36 -5.28 -13.79
CA LEU A 215 17.24 -5.96 -14.44
C LEU A 215 17.69 -6.72 -15.69
N GLY A 216 18.57 -6.12 -16.50
CA GLY A 216 19.18 -6.80 -17.64
C GLY A 216 19.98 -8.05 -17.21
N ARG A 217 20.67 -7.99 -16.06
CA ARG A 217 21.38 -9.15 -15.48
C ARG A 217 20.40 -10.23 -15.01
N PHE A 218 19.36 -9.87 -14.27
CA PHE A 218 18.31 -10.81 -13.84
C PHE A 218 17.60 -11.47 -15.02
N GLN A 219 17.47 -10.74 -16.14
CA GLN A 219 16.93 -11.31 -17.36
C GLN A 219 17.89 -12.27 -18.07
N LYS A 220 19.19 -11.92 -18.14
CA LYS A 220 20.21 -12.82 -18.72
C LYS A 220 20.40 -14.11 -17.92
N SER A 221 20.20 -14.07 -16.60
CA SER A 221 20.28 -15.26 -15.75
C SER A 221 19.00 -16.09 -15.73
N GLY A 222 17.94 -15.67 -16.42
CA GLY A 222 16.63 -16.34 -16.40
C GLY A 222 15.91 -16.23 -15.06
N MET A 223 16.28 -15.29 -14.20
CA MET A 223 15.59 -15.05 -12.92
C MET A 223 14.29 -14.28 -13.13
N LEU A 224 14.31 -13.28 -14.02
CA LEU A 224 13.16 -12.44 -14.38
C LEU A 224 13.01 -12.35 -15.90
N ALA A 225 11.81 -12.06 -16.38
CA ALA A 225 11.59 -11.48 -17.71
C ALA A 225 11.03 -10.05 -17.55
N VAL A 226 11.56 -9.10 -18.34
CA VAL A 226 11.18 -7.69 -18.26
C VAL A 226 10.61 -7.23 -19.61
N LYS A 227 9.35 -6.79 -19.61
CA LYS A 227 8.66 -6.24 -20.78
C LYS A 227 8.11 -4.85 -20.45
N GLY A 228 8.93 -3.82 -20.69
CA GLY A 228 8.61 -2.44 -20.32
C GLY A 228 8.46 -2.28 -18.80
N LYS A 229 7.21 -2.10 -18.35
CA LYS A 229 6.85 -2.02 -16.92
C LYS A 229 6.41 -3.36 -16.32
N TYR A 230 6.19 -4.39 -17.12
CA TYR A 230 5.83 -5.72 -16.64
C TYR A 230 7.09 -6.50 -16.24
N ILE A 231 7.02 -7.12 -15.06
CA ILE A 231 8.02 -8.02 -14.53
C ILE A 231 7.36 -9.39 -14.38
N THR A 232 8.01 -10.42 -14.91
CA THR A 232 7.64 -11.81 -14.73
C THR A 232 8.76 -12.49 -13.95
N ILE A 233 8.46 -13.10 -12.82
CA ILE A 233 9.41 -13.88 -12.01
C ILE A 233 9.45 -15.29 -12.59
N GLU A 234 10.58 -15.65 -13.21
CA GLU A 234 10.77 -16.98 -13.80
C GLU A 234 11.39 -17.96 -12.81
N ASN A 235 12.20 -17.47 -11.88
CA ASN A 235 12.77 -18.28 -10.80
C ASN A 235 12.57 -17.60 -9.44
N SER A 236 11.48 -17.95 -8.76
CA SER A 236 11.12 -17.37 -7.46
C SER A 236 12.11 -17.76 -6.35
N ASP A 237 12.69 -18.95 -6.39
CA ASP A 237 13.61 -19.42 -5.35
C ASP A 237 14.94 -18.67 -5.43
N ALA A 238 15.47 -18.48 -6.64
CA ALA A 238 16.69 -17.69 -6.85
C ALA A 238 16.50 -16.22 -6.45
N LEU A 239 15.34 -15.63 -6.77
CA LEU A 239 15.01 -14.26 -6.37
C LEU A 239 14.87 -14.14 -4.84
N ALA A 240 14.20 -15.09 -4.19
CA ALA A 240 14.04 -15.12 -2.73
C ALA A 240 15.39 -15.26 -2.01
N ALA A 241 16.26 -16.14 -2.50
CA ALA A 241 17.60 -16.31 -1.95
C ALA A 241 18.42 -15.01 -2.03
N LEU A 242 18.41 -14.34 -3.19
CA LEU A 242 19.09 -13.06 -3.39
C LEU A 242 18.47 -11.92 -2.57
N ALA A 243 17.16 -11.97 -2.35
CA ALA A 243 16.45 -11.07 -1.44
C ALA A 243 16.79 -11.32 0.05
N GLY A 244 17.53 -12.38 0.38
CA GLY A 244 17.85 -12.77 1.76
C GLY A 244 16.69 -13.47 2.49
N HIS A 245 15.76 -14.05 1.74
CA HIS A 245 14.72 -14.94 2.24
C HIS A 245 15.08 -16.37 1.86
N THR A 246 16.08 -16.95 2.52
CA THR A 246 16.29 -18.40 2.49
C THR A 246 15.11 -19.07 3.20
N ARG A 247 14.48 -20.05 2.56
CA ARG A 247 13.57 -20.96 3.28
C ARG A 247 14.36 -21.54 4.45
N ASN A 248 13.91 -21.28 5.68
CA ASN A 248 14.25 -22.17 6.78
C ASN A 248 13.65 -23.52 6.41
N VAL A 249 14.49 -24.39 5.83
CA VAL A 249 14.21 -25.81 5.76
C VAL A 249 14.49 -26.33 7.16
N ALA A 250 13.41 -26.48 7.93
CA ALA A 250 13.32 -27.38 9.07
C ALA A 250 11.93 -28.02 9.02
#